data_AF-A0A1B5V944-F1
#
_entry.id   AF-A0A1B5V944-F1
#
_cell.length_a   1.000
_cell.length_b   1.000
_cell.length_c   1.000
_cell.angle_alpha   90.00
_cell.angle_beta   90.00
_cell.angle_gamma   90.00
#
_symmetry.space_group_name_H-M   'P 1'
#
loop_
_entity.id
_entity.type
_entity.pdbx_description
1 polymer ?
#
loop_
_entity_poly.entity_id
_entity_poly.type
_entity_poly.pdbx_seq_one_letter_code
_entity_poly.pdbx_strand_id
1 'polypeptide(L)'
;MDYRPTIQSPATAKDDLIDILTSLNPTDLAGPTGPTGPTDPTGPTGPTNPTAKKAPDGTPNSWKDVLRCLEKEKDLWIKALFKEFEQLLDTKVF
;
A
#
# COMPACT_ATOMS: atom_id res chain seq x y z
N MET A 1 -37.64 30.73 -0.40
CA MET A 1 -38.00 30.66 -1.83
C MET A 1 -37.56 29.29 -2.30
N ASP A 2 -38.38 28.29 -2.00
CA ASP A 2 -38.07 26.88 -2.23
C ASP A 2 -38.32 26.55 -3.70
N TYR A 3 -37.31 26.74 -4.55
CA TYR A 3 -37.36 26.26 -5.92
C TYR A 3 -37.27 24.74 -5.89
N ARG A 4 -38.43 24.07 -5.86
CA ARG A 4 -38.52 22.64 -6.16
C ARG A 4 -38.62 22.50 -7.69
N PRO A 5 -37.54 22.09 -8.39
CA PRO A 5 -37.64 21.80 -9.81
C PRO A 5 -38.62 20.63 -9.97
N THR A 6 -39.78 20.92 -10.54
CA THR A 6 -40.73 19.89 -10.91
C THR A 6 -40.30 19.46 -12.30
N ILE A 7 -39.95 18.19 -12.52
CA ILE A 7 -39.62 17.71 -13.87
C ILE A 7 -40.91 17.81 -14.70
N GLN A 8 -41.06 18.91 -15.44
CA GLN A 8 -42.27 19.22 -16.17
C GLN A 8 -42.14 18.51 -17.51
N SER A 9 -42.57 17.24 -17.58
CA SER A 9 -42.67 16.46 -18.83
C SER A 9 -41.36 15.87 -19.39
N PRO A 10 -41.36 14.61 -19.89
CA PRO A 10 -40.18 13.99 -20.49
C PRO A 10 -39.70 14.68 -21.78
N ALA A 11 -40.54 15.54 -22.40
CA ALA A 11 -40.18 16.29 -23.62
C ALA A 11 -39.21 17.46 -23.35
N THR A 12 -39.16 17.97 -22.12
CA THR A 12 -38.36 19.14 -21.69
C THR A 12 -37.32 18.80 -20.63
N ALA A 13 -37.15 17.51 -20.32
CA ALA A 13 -36.19 17.03 -19.34
C ALA A 13 -34.75 17.51 -19.58
N LYS A 14 -34.38 17.78 -20.85
CA LYS A 14 -33.06 18.32 -21.18
C LYS A 14 -32.92 19.78 -20.74
N ASP A 15 -33.95 20.60 -20.91
CA ASP A 15 -33.94 22.01 -20.52
C ASP A 15 -33.98 22.13 -18.99
N ASP A 16 -34.79 21.31 -18.32
CA ASP A 16 -34.84 21.24 -16.85
C ASP A 16 -33.47 20.89 -16.24
N LEU A 17 -32.73 19.96 -16.86
CA LEU A 17 -31.38 19.58 -16.41
C LEU A 17 -30.34 20.68 -16.64
N ILE A 18 -30.49 21.48 -17.70
CA ILE A 18 -29.61 22.62 -17.98
C ILE A 18 -29.82 23.72 -16.94
N ASP A 19 -31.06 24.02 -16.58
CA ASP A 19 -31.37 25.00 -15.53
C ASP A 19 -30.81 24.57 -14.17
N ILE A 20 -30.95 23.29 -13.82
CA ILE A 20 -30.37 22.74 -12.60
C ILE A 20 -28.86 22.92 -12.61
N LEU A 21 -28.17 22.46 -13.66
CA LEU A 21 -26.70 22.52 -13.72
C LEU A 21 -26.17 23.96 -13.74
N THR A 22 -26.90 24.89 -14.36
CA THR A 22 -26.52 26.31 -14.43
C THR A 22 -26.75 27.03 -13.09
N SER A 23 -27.66 26.53 -12.26
CA SER A 23 -27.89 27.05 -10.91
C SER A 23 -26.91 26.52 -9.85
N LEU A 24 -26.16 25.45 -10.16
CA LEU A 24 -25.16 24.88 -9.25
C LEU A 24 -23.85 25.67 -9.34
N ASN A 25 -23.26 25.93 -8.18
CA ASN A 25 -21.91 26.46 -8.11
C ASN A 25 -20.91 25.31 -8.25
N PRO A 26 -19.67 25.56 -8.73
CA PRO A 26 -18.64 24.52 -8.84
C PRO A 26 -18.39 23.75 -7.52
N THR A 27 -18.61 24.41 -6.39
CA THR A 27 -18.50 23.84 -5.05
C THR A 27 -19.57 22.79 -4.75
N ASP A 28 -20.76 22.90 -5.34
CA ASP A 28 -21.86 21.94 -5.13
C ASP A 28 -21.59 20.59 -5.80
N LEU A 29 -20.73 20.59 -6.82
CA LEU A 29 -20.30 19.40 -7.55
C LEU A 29 -18.99 18.82 -7.01
N ALA A 30 -18.27 19.57 -6.17
CA ALA A 30 -17.02 19.10 -5.59
C ALA A 30 -17.32 18.16 -4.42
N GLY A 31 -17.07 16.86 -4.62
CA GLY A 31 -17.03 15.90 -3.52
C GLY A 31 -15.90 16.24 -2.52
N PRO A 32 -15.98 15.76 -1.27
CA PRO A 32 -14.90 15.93 -0.32
C PRO A 32 -13.60 15.33 -0.87
N THR A 33 -12.46 15.94 -0.55
CA THR A 33 -11.17 15.29 -0.77
C THR A 33 -11.18 13.94 -0.05
N GLY A 34 -10.80 12.89 -0.76
CA GLY A 34 -10.68 11.55 -0.17
C GLY A 34 -9.69 11.54 1.01
N PRO A 35 -9.77 10.55 1.91
CA PRO A 35 -8.82 10.44 3.01
C PRO A 35 -7.39 10.34 2.48
N THR A 36 -6.44 10.90 3.21
CA THR A 36 -5.02 10.62 2.98
C THR A 36 -4.79 9.11 3.07
N GLY A 37 -4.03 8.54 2.13
CA GLY A 37 -3.66 7.13 2.15
C GLY A 37 -2.88 6.76 3.42
N PRO A 38 -2.80 5.47 3.77
CA PRO A 38 -1.98 5.03 4.90
C PRO A 38 -0.51 5.39 4.65
N THR A 39 0.23 5.70 5.71
CA THR A 39 1.69 5.79 5.66
C THR A 39 2.27 4.42 5.31
N ASP A 40 3.25 4.37 4.42
CA ASP A 40 3.99 3.15 4.13
C ASP A 40 4.64 2.59 5.42
N PRO A 41 4.73 1.26 5.57
CA PRO A 41 5.45 0.68 6.70
C PRO A 41 6.92 1.13 6.66
N THR A 42 7.49 1.39 7.83
CA THR A 42 8.94 1.57 7.97
C THR A 42 9.64 0.36 7.37
N GLY A 43 10.62 0.59 6.49
CA GLY A 43 11.41 -0.49 5.90
C GLY A 43 12.11 -1.34 6.97
N PRO A 44 12.45 -2.61 6.66
CA PRO A 44 13.14 -3.47 7.61
C PRO A 44 14.45 -2.82 8.05
N THR A 45 14.81 -2.98 9.33
CA THR A 45 16.16 -2.67 9.81
C THR A 45 17.16 -3.42 8.93
N GLY A 46 18.16 -2.71 8.43
CA GLY A 46 19.23 -3.33 7.63
C GLY A 46 19.88 -4.50 8.38
N PRO A 47 20.45 -5.49 7.67
CA PRO A 47 21.09 -6.61 8.32
C PRO A 47 22.19 -6.11 9.26
N THR A 48 22.18 -6.61 10.50
CA THR A 48 23.32 -6.42 11.41
C THR A 48 24.55 -6.94 10.69
N ASN A 49 25.65 -6.16 10.70
CA ASN A 49 26.93 -6.66 10.17
C ASN A 49 27.18 -8.04 10.77
N PRO A 50 27.53 -9.06 9.97
CA PRO A 50 27.83 -10.38 10.50
C PRO A 50 29.01 -10.20 11.47
N THR A 51 28.73 -10.33 12.78
CA THR A 51 29.79 -10.56 13.75
C THR A 51 30.51 -11.79 13.25
N ALA A 52 31.79 -11.66 12.89
CA ALA A 52 32.58 -12.78 12.42
C ALA A 52 32.45 -13.91 13.44
N LYS A 53 31.62 -14.91 13.12
CA LYS A 53 31.37 -16.02 14.02
C LYS A 53 32.65 -16.83 13.93
N LYS A 54 33.53 -16.57 14.90
CA LYS A 54 34.75 -17.33 15.11
C LYS A 54 34.31 -18.80 15.09
N ALA A 55 34.77 -19.54 14.07
CA ALA A 55 34.50 -20.97 13.97
C ALA A 55 35.00 -21.65 15.26
N PRO A 56 34.56 -22.88 15.60
CA PRO A 56 35.09 -23.59 16.75
C PRO A 56 36.63 -23.69 16.77
N ASP A 57 37.27 -23.47 15.61
CA ASP A 57 38.72 -23.43 15.37
C ASP A 57 39.33 -22.01 15.23
N GLY A 58 38.53 -20.96 15.28
CA GLY A 58 39.06 -19.61 15.41
C GLY A 58 39.20 -18.74 14.17
N THR A 59 38.90 -19.22 12.95
CA THR A 59 39.40 -18.50 11.75
C THR A 59 38.35 -18.35 10.64
N PRO A 60 37.88 -17.13 10.32
CA PRO A 60 37.39 -16.80 8.99
C PRO A 60 38.62 -16.50 8.12
N ASN A 61 39.25 -17.53 7.55
CA ASN A 61 40.47 -17.39 6.75
C ASN A 61 40.22 -17.08 5.26
N SER A 62 38.97 -16.89 4.84
CA SER A 62 38.66 -16.45 3.48
C SER A 62 37.44 -15.55 3.40
N TRP A 63 37.56 -14.44 2.66
CA TRP A 63 36.44 -13.56 2.31
C TRP A 63 35.30 -14.33 1.62
N LYS A 64 35.61 -15.46 0.96
CA LYS A 64 34.63 -16.36 0.36
C LYS A 64 33.74 -17.05 1.40
N ASP A 65 34.26 -17.34 2.59
CA ASP A 65 33.47 -17.95 3.67
C ASP A 65 32.55 -16.91 4.31
N VAL A 66 33.02 -15.67 4.44
CA VAL A 66 32.20 -14.53 4.86
C VAL A 66 31.04 -14.30 3.89
N LEU A 67 31.31 -14.28 2.58
CA LEU A 67 30.26 -14.18 1.57
C LEU A 67 29.29 -15.35 1.61
N ARG A 68 29.79 -16.58 1.81
CA ARG A 68 28.92 -17.76 1.92
C ARG A 68 28.00 -17.70 3.14
N CYS A 69 28.49 -17.15 4.25
CA CYS A 69 27.66 -16.88 5.43
C CYS A 69 26.59 -15.82 5.13
N LEU A 70 26.96 -14.72 4.48
CA LEU A 70 26.02 -13.66 4.09
C LEU A 70 24.96 -14.13 3.09
N GLU A 71 25.35 -14.89 2.06
CA GLU A 71 24.42 -15.46 1.07
C GLU A 71 23.41 -16.41 1.74
N LYS A 72 23.89 -17.24 2.67
CA LYS A 72 23.03 -18.13 3.46
C LYS A 72 22.06 -17.36 4.35
N GLU A 73 22.50 -16.26 4.95
CA GLU A 73 21.63 -15.41 5.78
C GLU A 73 20.54 -14.72 4.94
N LYS A 74 20.87 -14.27 3.72
CA LYS A 74 19.89 -13.74 2.77
C LYS A 74 18.86 -14.79 2.36
N ASP A 75 19.27 -16.02 2.08
CA ASP A 75 18.35 -17.13 1.75
C ASP A 75 17.38 -17.42 2.91
N LEU A 76 17.86 -17.39 4.15
CA LEU A 76 17.01 -17.55 5.33
C LEU A 76 16.00 -16.41 5.48
N TRP A 77 16.41 -15.16 5.23
CA TRP A 77 15.52 -14.01 5.24
C TRP A 77 14.45 -14.09 4.16
N ILE A 78 14.82 -14.47 2.94
CA ILE A 78 13.86 -14.64 1.83
C ILE A 78 12.84 -15.73 2.17
N LYS A 79 13.30 -16.85 2.74
CA LYS A 79 12.40 -17.93 3.18
C LYS A 79 11.49 -17.52 4.33
N ALA A 80 11.99 -16.74 5.28
CA ALA A 80 11.18 -16.20 6.38
C ALA A 80 10.11 -15.23 5.88
N LEU A 81 10.49 -14.31 4.98
CA LEU A 81 9.57 -13.36 4.35
C LEU A 81 8.47 -14.07 3.56
N PHE A 82 8.84 -15.07 2.76
CA PHE A 82 7.86 -15.86 2.00
C PHE A 82 6.91 -16.62 2.92
N LYS A 83 7.43 -17.18 4.02
CA LYS A 83 6.61 -17.85 5.03
C LYS A 83 5.62 -16.91 5.72
N GLU A 84 6.03 -15.69 6.05
CA GLU A 84 5.13 -14.66 6.61
C GLU A 84 4.05 -14.24 5.62
N PHE A 85 4.40 -14.11 4.34
CA PHE A 85 3.44 -13.84 3.27
C PHE A 85 2.41 -14.97 3.13
N GLU A 86 2.83 -16.23 3.10
CA GLU A 86 1.92 -17.39 3.07
C GLU A 86 1.00 -17.44 4.30
N GLN A 87 1.54 -17.17 5.50
CA GLN A 87 0.74 -17.09 6.73
C GLN A 87 -0.33 -15.99 6.66
N LEU A 88 0.00 -14.84 6.06
CA LEU A 88 -0.96 -13.76 5.84
C LEU A 88 -2.05 -14.16 4.85
N LEU A 89 -1.71 -14.91 3.80
CA LEU A 89 -2.69 -15.43 2.85
C LEU A 89 -3.63 -16.44 3.53
N ASP A 90 -3.11 -17.38 4.30
CA ASP A 90 -3.91 -18.37 5.04
C ASP A 90 -4.83 -17.72 6.09
N THR A 91 -4.36 -16.65 6.74
CA THR A 91 -5.16 -15.92 7.75
C THR A 91 -6.23 -15.02 7.14
N LYS A 92 -6.10 -14.64 5.85
CA LYS A 92 -7.05 -13.78 5.12
C LYS A 92 -8.08 -14.56 4.30
N VAL A 93 -8.05 -15.90 4.31
CA VAL A 93 -9.15 -16.74 3.82
C VAL A 93 -10.14 -16.98 4.97
N PHE A 94 -10.84 -15.92 5.38
CA PHE A 94 -12.09 -15.96 6.14
C PHE A 94 -12.91 -14.70 5.85
#